data_AF-A0A8I1Y5D3-F1
#
_entry.id   AF-A0A8I1Y5D3-F1
#
_cell.length_a   1.000
_cell.length_b   1.000
_cell.length_c   1.000
_cell.angle_alpha   90.00
_cell.angle_beta   90.00
_cell.angle_gamma   90.00
#
_symmetry.space_group_name_H-M   'P 1'
#
loop_
_entity.id
_entity.type
_entity.pdbx_description
1 polymer ?
#
loop_
_entity_poly.entity_id
_entity_poly.type
_entity_poly.pdbx_seq_one_letter_code
_entity_poly.pdbx_strand_id
1 'polypeptide(L)'
;MNYMLRRWDDFARVLDDGRICLTNNCAERALRGIALGRRNWTFAGSQRGADRAAIMLTMITTCRLNEVDPKAWLADVLVRIADLPASRLHELLPWEWKLLRQADKPADQQVA
;
A
#
# COMPACT_ATOMS: atom_id res chain seq x y z
N MET A 1 3.40 -24.55 26.32
CA MET A 1 4.52 -25.20 25.58
C MET A 1 4.09 -25.85 24.28
N ASN A 2 2.99 -26.60 24.23
CA ASN A 2 2.57 -27.34 23.02
C ASN A 2 2.38 -26.49 21.75
N TYR A 3 1.98 -25.22 21.86
CA TYR A 3 1.80 -24.35 20.69
C TYR A 3 3.12 -24.09 19.93
N MET A 4 4.20 -23.78 20.65
CA MET A 4 5.51 -23.55 20.04
C MET A 4 6.09 -24.84 19.46
N LEU A 5 5.98 -25.94 20.20
CA LEU A 5 6.51 -27.25 19.76
C LEU A 5 5.82 -27.76 18.49
N ARG A 6 4.51 -27.48 18.32
CA ARG A 6 3.75 -27.86 17.11
C ARG A 6 4.06 -27.00 15.89
N ARG A 7 4.74 -25.86 16.05
CA ARG A 7 5.05 -24.89 14.98
C ARG A 7 6.54 -24.58 14.92
N TRP A 8 7.37 -25.48 15.44
CA TRP A 8 8.80 -25.26 15.55
C TRP A 8 9.44 -24.89 14.21
N ASP A 9 9.03 -25.58 13.14
CA ASP A 9 9.53 -25.34 11.79
C ASP A 9 9.24 -23.90 11.29
N ASP A 10 8.10 -23.32 11.66
CA ASP A 10 7.76 -21.93 11.31
C ASP A 10 8.63 -20.93 12.09
N PHE A 11 8.82 -21.18 13.39
CA PHE A 11 9.62 -20.30 14.26
C PHE A 11 11.12 -20.37 13.96
N ALA A 12 11.62 -21.55 13.58
CA ALA A 12 13.02 -21.79 13.27
C ALA A 12 13.42 -21.28 11.88
N ARG A 13 12.46 -20.99 10.99
CA ARG A 13 12.70 -20.59 9.59
C ARG A 13 13.60 -19.36 9.41
N VAL A 14 13.66 -18.49 10.42
CA VAL A 14 14.60 -17.35 10.44
C VAL A 14 16.07 -17.77 10.49
N LEU A 15 16.37 -18.97 10.98
CA LEU A 15 17.71 -19.54 10.99
C LEU A 15 18.14 -20.01 9.59
N ASP A 16 17.17 -20.35 8.73
CA ASP A 16 17.40 -20.80 7.36
C ASP A 16 17.39 -19.65 6.34
N ASP A 17 16.61 -18.58 6.59
CA ASP A 17 16.49 -17.40 5.72
C ASP A 17 16.71 -16.09 6.48
N GLY A 18 17.88 -15.47 6.26
CA GLY A 18 18.25 -14.19 6.85
C GLY A 18 17.44 -12.98 6.38
N ARG A 19 16.55 -13.13 5.39
CA ARG A 19 15.58 -12.09 5.00
C ARG A 19 14.42 -11.98 5.99
N ILE A 20 14.17 -13.02 6.77
CA ILE A 20 13.11 -13.05 7.77
C ILE A 20 13.61 -12.33 9.02
N CYS A 21 12.83 -11.37 9.52
CA CYS A 21 13.15 -10.70 10.78
C CYS A 21 12.95 -11.66 11.95
N LEU A 22 13.94 -11.76 12.85
CA LEU A 22 13.83 -12.51 14.11
C LEU A 22 12.69 -12.00 15.01
N THR A 23 12.32 -10.73 14.84
CA THR A 23 11.25 -10.09 15.61
C THR A 23 10.13 -9.61 14.70
N ASN A 24 8.90 -9.61 15.22
CA ASN A 24 7.72 -9.12 14.51
C ASN A 24 7.61 -7.58 14.48
N ASN A 25 8.61 -6.86 15.00
CA ASN A 25 8.58 -5.40 15.17
C ASN A 25 8.28 -4.66 13.86
N CYS A 26 8.80 -5.14 12.73
CA CYS A 26 8.55 -4.53 11.42
C CYS A 26 7.07 -4.61 11.04
N ALA A 27 6.45 -5.80 11.15
CA ALA A 27 5.05 -5.97 10.81
C ALA A 27 4.12 -5.27 11.82
N GLU A 28 4.46 -5.28 13.11
CA GLU A 28 3.69 -4.55 14.14
C GLU A 28 3.70 -3.04 13.88
N ARG A 29 4.85 -2.46 13.51
CA ARG A 29 4.93 -1.05 13.11
C ARG A 29 4.09 -0.77 11.88
N ALA A 30 4.12 -1.66 10.87
CA ALA A 30 3.30 -1.52 9.66
C ALA A 30 1.79 -1.52 9.98
N LEU A 31 1.35 -2.38 10.89
CA LEU A 31 -0.06 -2.49 11.29
C LEU A 31 -0.49 -1.45 12.34
N ARG A 32 0.45 -0.78 13.02
CA ARG A 32 0.16 0.19 14.08
C ARG A 32 -0.77 1.31 13.61
N GLY A 33 -0.59 1.80 12.38
CA GLY A 33 -1.45 2.84 11.80
C GLY A 33 -2.91 2.39 11.70
N ILE A 34 -3.17 1.13 11.34
CA ILE A 34 -4.51 0.53 11.27
C ILE A 34 -5.08 0.38 12.69
N ALA A 35 -4.27 -0.13 13.62
CA ALA A 35 -4.68 -0.34 15.01
C ALA A 35 -5.07 0.96 15.72
N LEU A 36 -4.41 2.08 15.40
CA LEU A 36 -4.77 3.41 15.89
C LEU A 36 -5.97 3.98 15.13
N GLY A 37 -5.99 3.84 13.80
CA GLY A 37 -7.02 4.39 12.93
C GLY A 37 -8.41 3.77 13.15
N ARG A 38 -8.50 2.49 13.51
CA ARG A 38 -9.78 1.78 13.70
C ARG A 38 -10.73 2.45 14.71
N ARG A 39 -10.20 3.17 15.71
CA ARG A 39 -11.03 3.92 16.68
C ARG A 39 -11.68 5.17 16.06
N ASN A 40 -11.10 5.69 14.99
CA ASN A 40 -11.53 6.92 14.31
C ASN A 40 -12.33 6.64 13.02
N TRP A 41 -12.32 5.41 12.51
CA TRP A 41 -13.05 5.02 11.29
C TRP A 41 -14.50 4.66 11.62
N THR A 42 -15.34 5.67 11.86
CA THR A 42 -16.77 5.51 12.18
C THR A 42 -17.56 4.81 11.07
N PHE A 43 -17.05 4.80 9.83
CA PHE A 43 -17.64 4.10 8.69
C PHE A 43 -17.30 2.60 8.63
N ALA A 44 -16.31 2.12 9.38
CA ALA A 44 -15.87 0.72 9.40
C ALA A 44 -16.62 -0.14 10.45
N GLY A 45 -17.86 0.25 10.80
CA GLY A 45 -18.73 -0.49 11.75
C GLY A 45 -19.62 -1.56 11.10
N SER A 46 -19.53 -1.74 9.77
CA SER A 46 -20.28 -2.75 9.02
C SER A 46 -19.35 -3.50 8.07
N GLN A 47 -19.71 -4.71 7.64
CA GLN A 47 -18.92 -5.49 6.67
C GLN A 47 -18.63 -4.68 5.40
N ARG A 48 -19.66 -4.03 4.83
CA ARG A 48 -19.51 -3.17 3.66
C ARG A 48 -18.57 -1.99 3.90
N GLY A 49 -18.58 -1.45 5.11
CA GLY A 49 -17.66 -0.39 5.54
C GLY A 49 -16.22 -0.88 5.63
N ALA A 50 -16.01 -2.09 6.16
CA ALA A 50 -14.71 -2.74 6.23
C ALA A 50 -14.16 -3.05 4.83
N ASP A 51 -15.00 -3.54 3.91
CA ASP A 51 -14.59 -3.83 2.53
C ASP A 51 -14.11 -2.56 1.83
N ARG A 52 -14.85 -1.45 1.96
CA ARG A 52 -14.45 -0.14 1.41
C ARG A 52 -13.15 0.38 2.03
N ALA A 53 -12.99 0.23 3.34
CA ALA A 53 -11.76 0.60 4.04
C ALA A 53 -10.56 -0.21 3.53
N ALA A 54 -10.74 -1.51 3.30
CA ALA A 54 -9.71 -2.39 2.76
C ALA A 54 -9.28 -1.98 1.34
N ILE A 55 -10.24 -1.63 0.47
CA ILE A 55 -9.94 -1.14 -0.89
C ILE A 55 -9.10 0.15 -0.82
N MET A 56 -9.56 1.13 -0.04
CA MET A 56 -8.85 2.41 0.10
C MET A 56 -7.45 2.23 0.69
N LEU A 57 -7.32 1.41 1.73
CA LEU A 57 -6.03 1.12 2.36
C LEU A 57 -5.07 0.41 1.40
N THR A 58 -5.59 -0.50 0.58
CA THR A 58 -4.81 -1.21 -0.46
C THR A 58 -4.27 -0.21 -1.48
N MET A 59 -5.11 0.69 -1.99
CA MET A 59 -4.69 1.73 -2.95
C MET A 59 -3.63 2.66 -2.34
N ILE A 60 -3.87 3.18 -1.14
CA ILE A 60 -2.94 4.08 -0.44
C ILE A 60 -1.60 3.39 -0.16
N THR A 61 -1.64 2.14 0.32
CA THR A 61 -0.43 1.36 0.61
C THR A 61 0.35 1.07 -0.68
N THR A 62 -0.34 0.74 -1.77
CA THR A 62 0.30 0.54 -3.08
C THR A 62 1.00 1.81 -3.55
N CYS A 63 0.39 2.99 -3.39
CA CYS A 63 1.04 4.26 -3.71
C CYS A 63 2.31 4.47 -2.87
N ARG A 64 2.23 4.24 -1.55
CA ARG A 64 3.38 4.39 -0.64
C ARG A 64 4.52 3.45 -0.99
N LEU A 65 4.22 2.20 -1.33
CA LEU A 65 5.22 1.20 -1.75
C LEU A 65 5.93 1.58 -3.06
N ASN A 66 5.29 2.40 -3.90
CA ASN A 66 5.86 2.93 -5.15
C ASN A 66 6.42 4.35 -5.00
N GLU A 67 6.51 4.86 -3.78
CA GLU A 67 6.97 6.22 -3.46
C GLU A 67 6.15 7.31 -4.18
N VAL A 68 4.84 7.10 -4.28
CA VAL A 68 3.88 8.04 -4.87
C VAL A 68 3.05 8.66 -3.77
N ASP A 69 2.85 9.99 -3.82
CA ASP A 69 1.90 10.66 -2.93
C ASP A 69 0.47 10.17 -3.22
N PRO A 70 -0.18 9.46 -2.28
CA PRO A 70 -1.49 8.88 -2.53
C PRO A 70 -2.57 9.92 -2.82
N LYS A 71 -2.43 11.14 -2.27
CA LYS A 71 -3.39 12.22 -2.48
C LYS A 71 -3.30 12.76 -3.90
N ALA A 72 -2.09 13.08 -4.38
CA ALA A 72 -1.87 13.55 -5.74
C ALA A 72 -2.31 12.50 -6.78
N TRP A 73 -1.96 11.23 -6.55
CA TRP A 73 -2.37 10.14 -7.41
C TRP A 73 -3.89 9.98 -7.47
N LEU A 74 -4.57 9.91 -6.31
CA LEU A 74 -6.02 9.74 -6.27
C LEU A 74 -6.77 10.91 -6.91
N ALA A 75 -6.29 12.14 -6.71
CA ALA A 75 -6.88 13.32 -7.33
C ALA A 75 -6.80 13.26 -8.87
N ASP A 76 -5.63 12.90 -9.42
CA ASP A 76 -5.43 12.77 -10.88
C ASP A 76 -6.24 11.62 -11.48
N VAL A 77 -6.24 10.46 -10.80
CA VAL A 77 -7.01 9.28 -11.20
C VAL A 77 -8.50 9.58 -11.27
N LEU A 78 -9.07 10.22 -10.24
CA LEU A 78 -10.51 10.53 -10.22
C LEU A 78 -10.92 11.51 -11.33
N VAL A 79 -10.03 12.39 -11.76
CA VAL A 79 -10.29 13.30 -12.89
C VAL A 79 -10.25 12.55 -14.22
N ARG A 80 -9.33 11.60 -14.40
CA ARG A 80 -9.08 10.96 -15.71
C ARG A 80 -9.85 9.66 -15.95
N ILE A 81 -10.26 8.97 -14.88
CA ILE A 81 -10.79 7.59 -14.97
C ILE A 81 -12.07 7.49 -15.80
N ALA A 82 -12.90 8.55 -15.85
CA ALA A 82 -14.14 8.55 -16.62
C ALA A 82 -13.90 8.68 -18.14
N ASP A 83 -12.82 9.34 -18.54
CA ASP A 83 -12.50 9.66 -19.94
C ASP A 83 -11.51 8.66 -20.56
N LEU A 84 -10.86 7.83 -19.75
CA LEU A 84 -9.88 6.85 -20.20
C LEU A 84 -10.56 5.55 -20.69
N PRO A 85 -10.23 5.05 -21.89
CA PRO A 85 -10.70 3.73 -22.32
C PRO A 85 -10.08 2.65 -21.43
N ALA A 86 -10.83 1.56 -21.21
CA ALA A 86 -10.40 0.46 -20.32
C ALA A 86 -9.04 -0.15 -20.70
N SER A 87 -8.66 -0.11 -21.98
CA SER A 87 -7.34 -0.56 -22.46
C SER A 87 -6.17 0.23 -21.88
N ARG A 88 -6.38 1.51 -21.53
CA ARG A 88 -5.36 2.43 -21.00
C ARG A 88 -5.39 2.58 -19.48
N LEU A 89 -6.22 1.79 -18.78
CA LEU A 89 -6.35 1.89 -17.32
C LEU A 89 -5.02 1.60 -16.59
N HIS A 90 -4.14 0.80 -17.20
CA HIS A 90 -2.82 0.50 -16.66
C HIS A 90 -1.94 1.74 -16.45
N GLU A 91 -2.16 2.82 -17.21
CA GLU A 91 -1.45 4.10 -17.07
C GLU A 91 -1.77 4.82 -15.74
N LEU A 92 -2.89 4.46 -15.11
CA LEU A 92 -3.29 4.99 -13.82
C LEU A 92 -2.66 4.21 -12.66
N LEU A 93 -1.95 3.12 -12.90
CA LEU A 93 -1.27 2.37 -11.84
C LEU A 93 -0.16 3.24 -11.24
N PRO A 94 0.07 3.22 -9.91
CA PRO A 94 0.99 4.17 -9.27
C PRO A 94 2.40 4.24 -9.89
N TRP A 95 2.97 3.10 -10.29
CA TRP A 95 4.29 3.05 -10.92
C TRP A 95 4.31 3.66 -12.33
N GLU A 96 3.31 3.38 -13.15
CA GLU A 96 3.21 3.92 -14.51
C GLU A 96 2.86 5.42 -14.48
N TRP A 97 1.95 5.80 -13.60
CA TRP A 97 1.57 7.18 -13.35
C TRP A 97 2.79 8.04 -12.98
N LYS A 98 3.66 7.53 -12.10
CA LYS A 98 4.91 8.20 -11.70
C LYS A 98 5.82 8.45 -12.91
N LEU A 99 6.01 7.43 -13.76
CA LEU A 99 6.87 7.53 -14.95
C LEU A 99 6.33 8.55 -15.96
N LEU A 100 5.02 8.52 -16.26
CA LEU A 100 4.38 9.45 -17.18
C LEU A 100 4.50 10.91 -16.69
N ARG A 101 4.31 11.15 -15.40
CA ARG A 101 4.47 12.51 -14.83
C ARG A 101 5.92 12.99 -14.81
N GLN A 102 6.89 12.09 -14.72
CA GLN A 102 8.30 12.43 -14.82
C GLN A 102 8.69 12.79 -16.25
N ALA A 103 8.14 12.08 -17.24
CA ALA A 103 8.33 12.37 -18.66
C ALA A 103 7.71 13.72 -19.09
N ASP A 104 6.57 14.09 -18.51
CA ASP A 104 5.89 15.37 -18.77
C ASP A 104 6.55 16.60 -18.11
N LYS A 105 7.53 16.42 -17.22
CA LYS A 105 8.23 17.55 -16.61
C LYS A 105 9.13 18.25 -17.65
N PRO A 106 9.00 19.57 -17.86
CA PRO A 106 9.88 20.31 -18.76
C PRO A 106 11.34 20.24 -18.28
N ALA A 107 12.28 20.18 -19.23
CA ALA A 107 13.71 19.95 -19.00
C ALA A 107 14.37 20.92 -18.00
N ASP A 108 13.79 22.12 -17.81
CA ASP A 108 14.26 23.14 -16.87
C ASP A 108 14.10 22.78 -15.38
N GLN A 109 13.32 21.75 -15.04
CA GLN A 109 13.04 21.35 -13.64
C GLN A 109 13.64 19.99 -13.24
N GLN A 110 14.50 19.41 -14.08
CA GLN A 110 15.11 18.09 -13.82
C GLN A 110 16.46 18.14 -13.10
N VAL A 111 17.01 19.33 -12.83
CA VAL A 111 18.28 19.50 -12.10
C VAL A 111 18.03 20.25 -10.78
N ALA A 112 17.78 19.50 -9.71
CA ALA A 112 17.97 19.89 -8.31
C ALA A 112 18.03 18.64 -7.42
#